data_AF-A0A2E2BE09-F1
#
_entry.id   AF-A0A2E2BE09-F1
#
_cell.length_a   1.000
_cell.length_b   1.000
_cell.length_c   1.000
_cell.angle_alpha   90.00
_cell.angle_beta   90.00
_cell.angle_gamma   90.00
#
_symmetry.space_group_name_H-M   'P 1'
#
loop_
_entity.id
_entity.type
_entity.pdbx_description
1 polymer ?
#
loop_
_entity_poly.entity_id
_entity_poly.type
_entity_poly.pdbx_seq_one_letter_code
_entity_poly.pdbx_strand_id
1 'polypeptide(L)'
;MYREFIILTSVIVLSMFMTVHNRNKEAINNSETRLSIQRETQEEMLIQEGNLMRLNGGITFTKNANLIIIKDPYSTIILDKNSTDEIIAFLEKE
;
A
#
# COMPACT_ATOMS: atom_id res chain seq x y z
N MET A 1 -34.32 -5.76 41.27
CA MET A 1 -32.96 -5.16 41.37
C MET A 1 -31.89 -5.91 40.59
N TYR A 2 -31.72 -7.24 40.74
CA TYR A 2 -30.62 -7.95 40.08
C TYR A 2 -30.76 -8.01 38.54
N ARG A 3 -31.99 -8.15 38.04
CA ARG A 3 -32.27 -8.19 36.60
C ARG A 3 -32.02 -6.85 35.92
N GLU A 4 -32.42 -5.76 36.58
CA GLU A 4 -32.19 -4.38 36.12
C GLU A 4 -30.70 -4.04 36.14
N PHE A 5 -29.96 -4.53 37.14
CA PHE A 5 -28.51 -4.37 37.21
C PHE A 5 -27.78 -5.08 36.06
N ILE A 6 -28.16 -6.33 35.74
CA ILE A 6 -27.60 -7.08 34.60
C ILE A 6 -27.88 -6.35 33.28
N ILE A 7 -29.10 -5.84 33.10
CA ILE A 7 -29.47 -5.10 31.89
C ILE A 7 -28.60 -3.84 31.77
N LEU A 8 -28.42 -3.08 32.85
CA LEU A 8 -27.61 -1.88 32.86
C LEU A 8 -26.13 -2.17 32.55
N THR A 9 -25.54 -3.18 33.20
CA THR A 9 -24.13 -3.55 32.94
C THR A 9 -23.93 -4.04 31.51
N SER A 10 -24.88 -4.80 30.97
CA SER A 10 -24.83 -5.27 29.57
C SER A 10 -24.82 -4.10 28.58
N VAL A 11 -25.67 -3.10 28.78
CA VAL A 11 -25.71 -1.89 27.92
C VAL A 11 -24.42 -1.08 28.02
N ILE A 12 -23.85 -0.95 29.21
CA ILE A 12 -22.58 -0.24 29.42
C ILE A 12 -21.44 -0.96 28.70
N VAL A 13 -21.33 -2.29 28.84
CA VAL A 13 -20.29 -3.07 28.17
C VAL A 13 -20.44 -3.01 26.65
N LEU A 14 -21.67 -3.11 26.13
CA LEU A 14 -21.92 -3.04 24.69
C LEU A 14 -21.54 -1.68 24.10
N SER A 15 -21.92 -0.59 24.79
CA SER A 15 -21.61 0.77 24.35
C SER A 15 -20.11 1.08 24.41
N MET A 16 -19.41 0.59 25.44
CA MET A 16 -17.96 0.71 25.55
C MET A 16 -17.25 -0.08 24.44
N PHE A 17 -17.71 -1.31 24.17
CA PHE A 17 -17.19 -2.11 23.06
C PHE A 17 -17.39 -1.41 21.71
N MET A 18 -18.59 -0.91 21.40
CA MET A 18 -18.84 -0.18 20.17
C MET A 18 -17.98 1.09 20.06
N THR A 19 -17.78 1.81 21.16
CA THR A 19 -16.95 3.02 21.17
C THR A 19 -15.50 2.72 20.82
N VAL A 20 -14.92 1.68 21.43
CA VAL A 20 -13.54 1.25 21.14
C VAL A 20 -13.45 0.71 19.71
N HIS A 21 -14.41 -0.11 19.28
CA HIS A 21 -14.44 -0.67 17.93
C HIS A 21 -14.49 0.42 16.86
N ASN A 22 -15.35 1.42 17.01
CA ASN A 22 -15.48 2.52 16.06
C ASN A 22 -14.21 3.36 16.00
N ARG A 23 -13.59 3.68 17.14
CA ARG A 23 -12.30 4.39 17.19
C ARG A 23 -11.19 3.61 16.49
N ASN A 24 -11.14 2.30 16.68
CA ASN A 24 -10.14 1.45 16.03
C ASN A 24 -10.36 1.38 14.52
N LYS A 25 -11.62 1.25 14.08
CA LYS A 25 -11.97 1.25 12.66
C LYS A 25 -11.58 2.57 11.99
N GLU A 26 -11.85 3.69 12.64
CA GLU A 26 -11.44 5.01 12.16
C GLU A 26 -9.91 5.16 12.12
N ALA A 27 -9.20 4.67 13.14
CA ALA A 27 -7.74 4.67 13.16
C ALA A 27 -7.13 3.83 12.02
N ILE A 28 -7.73 2.67 11.70
CA ILE A 28 -7.30 1.81 10.58
C ILE A 28 -7.51 2.54 9.25
N ASN A 29 -8.71 3.09 9.01
CA ASN A 29 -9.00 3.84 7.78
C ASN A 29 -8.05 5.06 7.60
N ASN A 30 -7.79 5.77 8.70
CA ASN A 30 -6.84 6.89 8.71
C ASN A 30 -5.39 6.44 8.49
N SER A 31 -5.04 5.22 8.91
CA SER A 31 -3.73 4.63 8.66
C SER A 31 -3.58 4.21 7.20
N GLU A 32 -4.60 3.59 6.60
CA GLU A 32 -4.57 3.19 5.19
C GLU A 32 -4.45 4.40 4.26
N THR A 33 -5.21 5.46 4.53
CA THR A 33 -5.11 6.72 3.78
C THR A 33 -3.76 7.41 3.96
N ARG A 34 -3.18 7.41 5.17
CA ARG A 34 -1.82 7.93 5.37
C ARG A 34 -0.76 7.11 4.63
N LEU A 35 -0.89 5.78 4.62
CA LEU A 35 0.03 4.90 3.91
C LEU A 35 -0.07 5.08 2.38
N SER A 36 -1.26 5.28 1.83
CA SER A 36 -1.42 5.56 0.41
C SER A 36 -0.78 6.90 0.03
N ILE A 37 -0.98 7.95 0.84
CA ILE A 37 -0.35 9.26 0.63
C ILE A 37 1.18 9.16 0.72
N GLN A 38 1.71 8.42 1.69
CA GLN A 38 3.16 8.22 1.82
C GLN A 38 3.75 7.49 0.61
N ARG A 39 3.06 6.47 0.07
CA ARG A 39 3.48 5.77 -1.15
C ARG A 39 3.48 6.70 -2.35
N GLU A 40 2.42 7.48 -2.54
CA GLU A 40 2.32 8.44 -3.64
C GLU A 40 3.44 9.49 -3.57
N THR A 41 3.70 10.02 -2.37
CA THR A 41 4.80 10.99 -2.16
C THR A 41 6.16 10.35 -2.45
N GLN A 42 6.38 9.09 -2.04
CA GLN A 42 7.62 8.37 -2.30
C GLN A 42 7.81 8.10 -3.79
N GLU A 43 6.74 7.71 -4.50
CA GLU A 43 6.77 7.55 -5.96
C GLU A 43 7.10 8.89 -6.66
N GLU A 44 6.47 9.98 -6.22
CA GLU A 44 6.73 11.32 -6.77
C GLU A 44 8.18 11.77 -6.54
N MET A 45 8.74 11.56 -5.34
CA MET A 45 10.15 11.85 -5.06
C MET A 45 11.08 11.04 -5.97
N LEU A 46 10.83 9.75 -6.15
CA LEU A 46 11.64 8.91 -7.03
C LEU A 46 11.52 9.36 -8.51
N ILE A 47 10.37 9.89 -8.93
CA ILE A 47 10.20 10.50 -10.26
C ILE A 47 11.02 11.77 -10.39
N GLN A 48 10.95 12.67 -9.41
CA GLN A 48 11.71 13.93 -9.42
C GLN A 48 13.22 13.68 -9.40
N GLU A 49 13.70 12.66 -8.69
CA GLU A 49 15.12 12.26 -8.66
C GLU A 49 15.58 11.53 -9.93
N GLY A 50 14.67 11.23 -10.88
CA GLY A 50 14.97 10.47 -12.09
C GLY A 50 15.25 8.98 -11.85
N ASN A 51 14.96 8.49 -10.64
CA ASN A 51 15.06 7.08 -10.24
C ASN A 51 13.82 6.29 -10.68
N LEU A 52 12.69 6.97 -10.92
CA LEU A 52 11.45 6.41 -11.45
C LEU A 52 11.00 7.20 -12.69
N MET A 53 10.61 6.53 -13.78
CA MET A 53 10.02 7.18 -14.95
C MET A 53 8.70 6.50 -15.29
N ARG A 54 7.60 7.23 -15.16
CA ARG A 54 6.27 6.75 -15.50
C ARG A 54 5.96 7.11 -16.94
N LEU A 55 5.81 6.11 -17.81
CA LEU A 55 5.36 6.32 -19.19
C LEU A 55 3.82 6.26 -19.23
N ASN A 56 3.24 6.99 -20.19
CA ASN A 56 1.80 6.92 -20.45
C ASN A 56 1.39 5.47 -20.75
N GLY A 57 0.37 4.97 -20.04
CA GLY A 57 -0.12 3.59 -20.15
C GLY A 57 0.01 2.73 -18.89
N GLY A 58 0.62 3.24 -17.80
CA GLY A 58 0.78 2.48 -16.55
C GLY A 58 2.13 1.78 -16.43
N ILE A 59 3.04 2.00 -17.39
CA ILE A 59 4.38 1.44 -17.38
C ILE A 59 5.29 2.29 -16.48
N THR A 60 5.91 1.66 -15.49
CA THR A 60 6.82 2.30 -14.55
C THR A 60 8.24 1.75 -14.69
N PHE A 61 9.21 2.63 -14.94
CA PHE A 61 10.63 2.31 -15.01
C PHE A 61 11.30 2.69 -13.70
N THR A 62 11.86 1.74 -12.98
CA THR A 62 12.73 2.04 -11.82
C THR A 62 14.18 1.78 -12.20
N LYS A 63 15.03 2.78 -12.01
CA LYS A 63 16.48 2.69 -12.20
C LYS A 63 17.15 2.55 -10.83
N ASN A 64 17.48 1.32 -10.46
CA ASN A 64 18.35 1.05 -9.32
C ASN A 64 19.79 0.85 -9.84
N ALA A 65 20.82 1.07 -9.01
CA ALA A 65 22.21 1.25 -9.45
C ALA A 65 22.71 0.21 -10.50
N ASN A 66 22.25 -1.05 -10.40
CA ASN A 66 22.59 -2.15 -11.30
C ASN A 66 21.38 -2.77 -12.04
N LEU A 67 20.15 -2.33 -11.79
CA LEU A 67 18.94 -3.00 -12.33
C LEU A 67 17.98 -1.99 -12.95
N ILE A 68 17.39 -2.37 -14.09
CA ILE A 68 16.28 -1.67 -14.73
C ILE A 68 15.03 -2.53 -14.52
N ILE A 69 14.04 -1.99 -13.82
CA ILE A 69 12.77 -2.67 -13.57
C ILE A 69 11.69 -1.98 -14.38
N ILE A 70 11.03 -2.71 -15.27
CA ILE A 70 9.91 -2.26 -16.09
C ILE A 70 8.66 -2.96 -15.58
N LYS A 71 7.71 -2.19 -15.03
CA LYS A 71 6.43 -2.72 -14.55
C LYS A 71 5.30 -2.23 -15.43
N ASP A 72 4.56 -3.14 -16.01
CA ASP A 72 3.27 -2.93 -16.68
C ASP A 72 2.14 -3.53 -15.80
N PRO A 73 0.85 -3.20 -15.97
CA PRO A 73 -0.22 -3.77 -15.15
C PRO A 73 -0.30 -5.31 -15.15
N TYR A 74 0.21 -5.96 -16.21
CA TYR A 74 0.13 -7.41 -16.41
C TYR A 74 1.47 -8.13 -16.25
N SER A 75 2.59 -7.42 -16.32
CA SER A 75 3.91 -8.04 -16.30
C SER A 75 4.98 -7.16 -15.66
N THR A 76 6.02 -7.81 -15.13
CA THR A 76 7.22 -7.14 -14.61
C THR A 76 8.45 -7.74 -15.28
N ILE A 77 9.27 -6.88 -15.87
CA ILE A 77 10.54 -7.22 -16.50
C ILE A 77 11.68 -6.64 -15.67
N ILE A 78 12.68 -7.45 -15.37
CA ILE A 78 13.88 -7.04 -14.64
C ILE A 78 15.09 -7.29 -15.55
N LEU A 79 15.88 -6.24 -15.79
CA LEU A 79 17.06 -6.25 -16.65
C LEU A 79 18.29 -5.84 -15.84
N ASP A 80 19.47 -6.37 -16.19
CA ASP A 80 20.74 -5.81 -15.71
C ASP A 80 21.04 -4.54 -16.51
N LYS A 81 21.47 -3.49 -15.82
CA LYS A 81 21.93 -2.26 -16.49
C LYS A 81 23.19 -2.49 -17.32
N ASN A 82 24.03 -3.46 -16.94
CA ASN A 82 25.29 -3.78 -17.60
C ASN A 82 25.15 -4.85 -18.70
N SER A 83 24.02 -5.57 -18.74
CA SER A 83 23.70 -6.59 -19.73
C SER A 83 22.22 -6.49 -20.10
N THR A 84 21.87 -5.41 -20.80
CA THR A 84 20.47 -5.12 -21.17
C THR A 84 19.88 -6.08 -22.20
N ASP A 85 20.72 -6.90 -22.82
CA ASP A 85 20.34 -7.90 -23.82
C ASP A 85 19.81 -9.21 -23.17
N GLU A 86 19.98 -9.36 -21.85
CA GLU A 86 19.51 -10.51 -21.08
C GLU A 86 18.43 -10.12 -20.08
N ILE A 87 17.29 -10.83 -20.12
CA ILE A 87 16.20 -10.66 -19.15
C ILE A 87 16.56 -11.48 -17.90
N ILE A 88 16.78 -10.81 -16.77
CA ILE A 88 17.04 -11.46 -15.48
C ILE A 88 15.78 -12.18 -14.99
N ALA A 89 14.62 -11.52 -15.10
CA ALA A 89 13.36 -12.11 -14.69
C ALA A 89 12.18 -11.49 -15.46
N PHE A 90 11.24 -12.35 -15.83
CA PHE A 90 9.93 -11.99 -16.35
C PHE A 90 8.86 -12.59 -15.44
N LEU A 91 7.99 -11.75 -14.90
CA LEU A 91 6.91 -12.14 -14.01
C LEU A 91 5.59 -11.71 -14.65
N GLU A 92 4.78 -12.67 -15.04
CA GLU A 92 3.44 -12.45 -15.58
C GLU A 92 2.39 -12.68 -14.50
N LYS A 93 1.36 -11.84 -14.46
CA LYS A 93 0.21 -12.04 -13.59
C LYS A 93 -0.82 -12.90 -14.33
N GLU A 94 -1.09 -14.11 -13.82
CA GLU A 94 -2.27 -14.91 -14.22
C GLU A 94 -3.58 -14.16 -13.93
#